data_AF-A0A368KI12-F1
#
_entry.id   AF-A0A368KI12-F1
#
_cell.length_a   1.000
_cell.length_b   1.000
_cell.length_c   1.000
_cell.angle_alpha   90.00
_cell.angle_beta   90.00
_cell.angle_gamma   90.00
#
_symmetry.space_group_name_H-M   'P 1'
#
loop_
_entity.id
_entity.type
_entity.pdbx_description
1 polymer ?
#
loop_
_entity_poly.entity_id
_entity_poly.type
_entity_poly.pdbx_seq_one_letter_code
_entity_poly.pdbx_strand_id
1 'polypeptide(L)'
;MTIGLSGCIQNHQARPTLPYSQGDTFIVLGVSDRVRLSVFKGERDDSSWNCTGLINVANVWSENNFIVLKLKPRVGTEDYGIGQILPEGIGGKSFVVGKGVGVPTFHSHPGVVTFVGSIKIFQRDGRFGIVRDPSITVDDARAYLSREYPNLPKDINVDYLKMMPAKGGC
;
A
#
# COMPACT_ATOMS: atom_id res chain seq x y z
N MET A 1 7.09 37.89 -4.89
CA MET A 1 6.26 37.21 -3.86
C MET A 1 5.83 35.89 -4.48
N THR A 2 6.55 34.81 -4.17
CA THR A 2 6.47 33.54 -4.89
C THR A 2 5.30 32.73 -4.35
N ILE A 3 4.39 32.34 -5.24
CA ILE A 3 3.19 31.55 -4.93
C ILE A 3 3.63 30.13 -4.54
N GLY A 4 3.48 29.79 -3.27
CA GLY A 4 3.71 28.43 -2.78
C GLY A 4 2.57 27.52 -3.21
N LEU A 5 2.83 26.64 -4.18
CA LEU A 5 1.99 25.48 -4.45
C LEU A 5 2.22 24.46 -3.32
N SER A 6 1.47 24.61 -2.24
CA SER A 6 1.35 23.60 -1.20
C SER A 6 0.57 22.42 -1.78
N GLY A 7 1.29 21.46 -2.37
CA GLY A 7 0.73 20.17 -2.73
C GLY A 7 0.37 19.44 -1.45
N CYS A 8 -0.92 19.33 -1.15
CA CYS A 8 -1.41 18.54 -0.02
C CYS A 8 -1.02 17.07 -0.23
N ILE A 9 0.07 16.61 0.39
CA ILE A 9 0.36 15.19 0.53
C ILE A 9 -0.71 14.63 1.48
N GLN A 10 -1.75 14.01 0.92
CA GLN A 10 -2.82 13.43 1.71
C GLN A 10 -2.32 12.14 2.39
N ASN A 11 -2.27 12.16 3.73
CA ASN A 11 -2.04 10.97 4.56
C ASN A 11 -3.29 10.08 4.49
N HIS A 12 -3.35 9.15 3.55
CA HIS A 12 -4.56 8.38 3.23
C HIS A 12 -4.83 7.15 4.12
N GLN A 13 -4.28 7.09 5.33
CA GLN A 13 -4.56 5.99 6.25
C GLN A 13 -6.02 6.08 6.72
N ALA A 14 -6.72 4.95 6.76
CA ALA A 14 -8.04 4.89 7.36
C ALA A 14 -7.91 5.24 8.84
N ARG A 15 -8.79 6.11 9.35
CA ARG A 15 -8.87 6.38 10.78
C ARG A 15 -9.79 5.34 11.44
N PRO A 16 -9.43 4.84 12.64
CA PRO A 16 -10.24 3.93 13.48
C PRO A 16 -11.73 4.31 13.60
N THR A 17 -12.00 5.61 13.63
CA THR A 17 -13.32 6.17 13.93
C THR A 17 -14.09 6.60 12.69
N LEU A 18 -13.54 6.44 11.48
CA LEU A 18 -14.29 6.81 10.27
C LEU A 18 -15.49 5.86 10.11
N PRO A 19 -16.69 6.41 9.87
CA PRO A 19 -17.87 5.58 9.63
C PRO A 19 -17.63 4.75 8.37
N TYR A 20 -17.86 3.44 8.49
CA TYR A 20 -17.96 2.54 7.35
C TYR A 20 -19.25 2.84 6.60
N SER A 21 -19.14 3.18 5.33
CA SER A 21 -20.28 3.24 4.42
C SER A 21 -20.31 1.99 3.55
N GLN A 22 -21.52 1.44 3.33
CA GLN A 22 -21.69 0.30 2.43
C GLN A 22 -21.12 0.63 1.04
N GLY A 23 -20.20 -0.19 0.55
CA GLY A 23 -19.46 0.03 -0.70
C GLY A 23 -18.06 0.60 -0.52
N ASP A 24 -17.68 1.02 0.69
CA ASP A 24 -16.30 1.39 0.99
C ASP A 24 -15.38 0.18 0.84
N THR A 25 -14.17 0.43 0.33
CA THR A 25 -13.16 -0.60 0.10
C THR A 25 -11.93 -0.33 0.94
N PHE A 26 -11.49 -1.34 1.67
CA PHE A 26 -10.33 -1.24 2.55
C PHE A 26 -9.29 -2.28 2.20
N ILE A 27 -8.04 -1.85 2.22
CA ILE A 27 -6.87 -2.72 2.10
C ILE A 27 -6.15 -2.77 3.43
N VAL A 28 -5.73 -3.97 3.80
CA VAL A 28 -4.86 -4.23 4.95
C VAL A 28 -3.58 -4.88 4.45
N LEU A 29 -2.46 -4.22 4.70
CA LEU A 29 -1.13 -4.66 4.34
C LEU A 29 -0.30 -4.82 5.62
N GLY A 30 0.31 -5.99 5.80
CA GLY A 30 1.32 -6.19 6.84
C GLY A 30 2.66 -5.59 6.44
N VAL A 31 3.34 -4.92 7.35
CA VAL A 31 4.66 -4.32 7.13
C VAL A 31 5.49 -4.51 8.37
N SER A 32 6.54 -5.33 8.29
CA SER A 32 7.34 -5.71 9.46
C SER A 32 8.21 -4.58 10.00
N ASP A 33 8.54 -3.62 9.15
CA ASP A 33 9.36 -2.46 9.48
C ASP A 33 8.47 -1.23 9.68
N ARG A 34 8.82 -0.37 10.64
CA ARG A 34 8.18 0.96 10.73
C ARG A 34 8.65 1.84 9.58
N VAL A 35 7.88 1.87 8.49
CA VAL A 35 8.23 2.63 7.28
C VAL A 35 7.04 3.40 6.75
N ARG A 36 7.33 4.45 5.97
CA ARG A 36 6.34 5.21 5.23
C ARG A 36 6.31 4.73 3.78
N LEU A 37 5.13 4.38 3.28
CA LEU A 37 4.92 3.84 1.93
C LEU A 37 4.10 4.82 1.09
N SER A 38 4.45 4.92 -0.19
CA SER A 38 3.60 5.57 -1.19
C SER A 38 2.93 4.53 -2.08
N VAL A 39 1.62 4.63 -2.22
CA VAL A 39 0.81 3.77 -3.10
C VAL A 39 0.41 4.57 -4.33
N PHE A 40 0.54 3.96 -5.51
CA PHE A 40 0.22 4.56 -6.80
C PHE A 40 -0.81 3.73 -7.55
N LYS A 41 -1.56 4.38 -8.43
CA LYS A 41 -2.42 3.67 -9.38
C LYS A 41 -1.56 3.07 -10.47
N GLY A 42 -1.94 1.88 -10.92
CA GLY A 42 -1.36 1.31 -12.13
C GLY A 42 -2.31 0.39 -12.85
N GLU A 43 -1.74 -0.18 -13.90
CA GLU A 43 -2.33 -1.22 -14.71
C GLU A 43 -1.29 -2.31 -14.93
N ARG A 44 -1.72 -3.56 -14.79
CA ARG A 44 -0.91 -4.72 -15.10
C ARG A 44 -1.22 -5.24 -16.50
N ASP A 45 -0.19 -5.74 -17.16
CA ASP A 45 -0.31 -6.71 -18.25
C ASP A 45 0.28 -8.05 -17.81
N ASP A 46 0.35 -9.01 -18.74
CA ASP A 46 0.79 -10.38 -18.45
C ASP A 46 2.22 -10.48 -17.89
N SER A 47 3.05 -9.45 -18.05
CA SER A 47 4.49 -9.51 -17.73
C SER A 47 4.98 -8.40 -16.80
N SER A 48 4.20 -7.34 -16.62
CA SER A 48 4.70 -6.11 -16.04
C SER A 48 3.59 -5.23 -15.48
N TRP A 49 4.00 -4.28 -14.65
CA TRP A 49 3.12 -3.29 -14.06
C TRP A 49 3.51 -1.89 -14.56
N ASN A 50 2.51 -1.10 -14.94
CA ASN A 50 2.68 0.27 -15.39
C ASN A 50 2.04 1.25 -14.42
N CYS A 51 2.82 2.24 -13.98
CA CYS A 51 2.31 3.35 -13.19
C CYS A 51 1.45 4.26 -14.08
N THR A 52 0.18 4.44 -13.76
CA THR A 52 -0.76 5.25 -14.58
C THR A 52 -1.01 6.64 -13.99
N GLY A 53 -0.41 6.97 -12.85
CA GLY A 53 -0.47 8.29 -12.26
C GLY A 53 0.76 8.63 -11.44
N LEU A 54 1.32 9.83 -11.66
CA LEU A 54 2.50 10.34 -10.96
C LEU A 54 2.22 10.80 -9.52
N ILE A 55 0.94 11.03 -9.20
CA ILE A 55 0.51 11.42 -7.86
C ILE A 55 0.13 10.15 -7.11
N ASN A 56 0.82 9.90 -6.00
CA ASN A 56 0.51 8.81 -5.11
C ASN A 56 -0.89 9.00 -4.51
N VAL A 57 -1.66 7.92 -4.47
CA VAL A 57 -3.00 7.86 -3.85
C VAL A 57 -2.95 7.58 -2.36
N ALA A 58 -1.78 7.28 -1.81
CA ALA A 58 -1.54 7.19 -0.38
C ALA A 58 -0.09 7.48 -0.05
N ASN A 59 0.14 8.09 1.12
CA ASN A 59 1.44 8.27 1.73
C ASN A 59 1.30 8.05 3.24
N VAL A 60 1.68 6.88 3.74
CA VAL A 60 1.21 6.41 5.06
C VAL A 60 2.29 5.65 5.82
N TRP A 61 2.29 5.80 7.14
CA TRP A 61 3.15 5.01 8.02
C TRP A 61 2.49 3.67 8.33
N SER A 62 3.30 2.63 8.51
CA SER A 62 2.85 1.42 9.20
C SER A 62 2.70 1.68 10.69
N GLU A 63 1.57 1.26 11.26
CA GLU A 63 1.27 1.32 12.68
C GLU A 63 1.03 -0.10 13.19
N ASN A 64 1.73 -0.49 14.26
CA ASN A 64 1.66 -1.85 14.83
C ASN A 64 1.81 -2.97 13.78
N ASN A 65 2.74 -2.77 12.84
CA ASN A 65 3.03 -3.66 11.72
C ASN A 65 1.93 -3.74 10.63
N PHE A 66 0.97 -2.83 10.63
CA PHE A 66 -0.10 -2.80 9.63
C PHE A 66 -0.28 -1.43 8.99
N ILE A 67 -0.75 -1.44 7.76
CA ILE A 67 -1.28 -0.29 7.05
C ILE A 67 -2.71 -0.62 6.65
N VAL A 68 -3.65 0.27 7.01
CA VAL A 68 -5.06 0.16 6.62
C VAL A 68 -5.43 1.37 5.77
N LEU A 69 -5.84 1.13 4.52
CA LEU A 69 -6.16 2.18 3.56
C LEU A 69 -7.58 2.08 3.07
N LYS A 70 -8.30 3.20 3.04
CA LYS A 70 -9.55 3.33 2.28
C LYS A 70 -9.19 3.76 0.86
N LEU A 71 -9.41 2.88 -0.11
CA LEU A 71 -9.06 3.13 -1.51
C LEU A 71 -10.30 3.06 -2.40
N LYS A 72 -10.21 3.64 -3.61
CA LYS A 72 -11.23 3.38 -4.63
C LYS A 72 -11.10 1.92 -5.11
N PRO A 73 -12.19 1.28 -5.54
CA PRO A 73 -12.09 -0.05 -6.14
C PRO A 73 -11.22 -0.04 -7.41
N ARG A 74 -10.40 -1.08 -7.61
CA ARG A 74 -9.62 -1.36 -8.82
C ARG A 74 -9.53 -2.89 -9.00
N VAL A 75 -10.01 -3.38 -10.14
CA VAL A 75 -10.16 -4.82 -10.45
C VAL A 75 -9.74 -5.10 -11.90
N GLY A 76 -9.61 -6.37 -12.26
CA GLY A 76 -9.26 -6.78 -13.62
C GLY A 76 -7.78 -6.51 -13.94
N THR A 77 -7.50 -5.62 -14.88
CA THR A 77 -6.13 -5.14 -15.18
C THR A 77 -5.75 -3.90 -14.37
N GLU A 78 -6.71 -3.22 -13.74
CA GLU A 78 -6.44 -2.08 -12.88
C GLU A 78 -6.06 -2.54 -11.47
N ASP A 79 -4.95 -2.03 -10.95
CA ASP A 79 -4.49 -2.34 -9.59
C ASP A 79 -3.76 -1.14 -8.96
N TYR A 80 -3.26 -1.36 -7.75
CA TYR A 80 -2.39 -0.44 -7.04
C TYR A 80 -0.99 -1.04 -6.90
N GLY A 81 0.02 -0.19 -6.86
CA GLY A 81 1.42 -0.59 -6.64
C GLY A 81 2.08 0.23 -5.53
N ILE A 82 2.97 -0.41 -4.77
CA ILE A 82 3.83 0.26 -3.78
C ILE A 82 5.08 0.79 -4.50
N GLY A 83 5.02 2.04 -4.94
CA GLY A 83 6.04 2.66 -5.81
C GLY A 83 7.19 3.35 -5.07
N GLN A 84 7.04 3.60 -3.77
CA GLN A 84 8.06 4.28 -2.98
C GLN A 84 8.03 3.83 -1.52
N ILE A 85 9.23 3.74 -0.92
CA ILE A 85 9.41 3.53 0.52
C ILE A 85 10.31 4.62 1.07
N LEU A 86 9.94 5.11 2.23
CA LEU A 86 10.60 6.16 2.98
C LEU A 86 10.84 5.61 4.40
N PRO A 87 11.93 4.86 4.64
CA PRO A 87 12.20 4.26 5.96
C PRO A 87 12.31 5.31 7.07
N GLU A 88 12.93 6.45 6.75
CA GLU A 88 13.13 7.58 7.66
C GLU A 88 12.02 8.64 7.52
N GLY A 89 11.04 8.42 6.65
CA GLY A 89 10.01 9.40 6.31
C GLY A 89 10.45 10.41 5.25
N ILE A 90 9.74 11.53 5.17
CA ILE A 90 9.93 12.54 4.13
C ILE A 90 11.26 13.27 4.35
N GLY A 91 12.08 13.37 3.30
CA GLY A 91 13.39 14.05 3.33
C GLY A 91 14.57 13.15 3.70
N GLY A 92 14.32 11.92 4.14
CA GLY A 92 15.35 10.91 4.37
C GLY A 92 15.67 10.10 3.11
N LYS A 93 16.45 9.02 3.28
CA LYS A 93 16.70 8.09 2.18
C LYS A 93 15.39 7.48 1.67
N SER A 94 15.27 7.34 0.36
CA SER A 94 14.09 6.77 -0.28
C SER A 94 14.45 5.62 -1.20
N PHE A 95 13.57 4.63 -1.25
CA PHE A 95 13.47 3.70 -2.35
C PHE A 95 12.40 4.22 -3.29
N VAL A 96 12.73 4.40 -4.56
CA VAL A 96 11.78 4.72 -5.61
C VAL A 96 11.87 3.62 -6.66
N VAL A 97 10.71 3.07 -7.03
CA VAL A 97 10.63 2.06 -8.07
C VAL A 97 11.11 2.64 -9.40
N GLY A 98 12.00 1.91 -10.06
CA GLY A 98 12.43 2.18 -11.43
C GLY A 98 12.09 1.03 -12.36
N LYS A 99 12.36 1.20 -13.66
CA LYS A 99 12.14 0.15 -14.67
C LYS A 99 12.82 -1.18 -14.28
N GLY A 100 12.07 -2.27 -14.39
CA GLY A 100 12.52 -3.63 -14.10
C GLY A 100 12.52 -4.01 -12.61
N VAL A 101 12.30 -3.07 -11.71
CA VAL A 101 12.24 -3.34 -10.27
C VAL A 101 10.92 -4.03 -9.94
N GLY A 102 10.96 -5.04 -9.06
CA GLY A 102 9.77 -5.73 -8.59
C GLY A 102 8.91 -4.84 -7.67
N VAL A 103 7.67 -4.62 -8.08
CA VAL A 103 6.67 -3.81 -7.37
C VAL A 103 5.65 -4.75 -6.73
N PRO A 104 5.36 -4.61 -5.43
CA PRO A 104 4.18 -5.22 -4.83
C PRO A 104 2.93 -4.56 -5.40
N THR A 105 2.10 -5.34 -6.08
CA THR A 105 0.83 -4.90 -6.67
C THR A 105 -0.34 -5.65 -6.09
N PHE A 106 -1.48 -4.98 -5.92
CA PHE A 106 -2.68 -5.57 -5.34
C PHE A 106 -3.95 -4.90 -5.85
N HIS A 107 -5.05 -5.65 -5.86
CA HIS A 107 -6.36 -5.11 -6.17
C HIS A 107 -7.03 -4.52 -4.93
N SER A 108 -8.06 -3.72 -5.20
CA SER A 108 -8.95 -3.14 -4.20
C SER A 108 -10.38 -3.54 -4.59
N HIS A 109 -10.88 -4.61 -3.97
CA HIS A 109 -12.17 -5.21 -4.33
C HIS A 109 -13.33 -4.41 -3.75
N PRO A 110 -14.38 -4.11 -4.54
CA PRO A 110 -15.46 -3.24 -4.09
C PRO A 110 -16.21 -3.79 -2.86
N GLY A 111 -16.40 -2.92 -1.86
CA GLY A 111 -17.28 -3.19 -0.71
C GLY A 111 -16.74 -4.19 0.32
N VAL A 112 -15.45 -4.52 0.28
CA VAL A 112 -14.84 -5.49 1.19
C VAL A 112 -13.57 -4.96 1.85
N VAL A 113 -13.22 -5.57 2.98
CA VAL A 113 -11.91 -5.45 3.61
C VAL A 113 -11.04 -6.59 3.08
N THR A 114 -9.92 -6.25 2.44
CA THR A 114 -9.01 -7.23 1.84
C THR A 114 -7.64 -7.18 2.51
N PHE A 115 -7.19 -8.31 3.04
CA PHE A 115 -5.80 -8.51 3.40
C PHE A 115 -5.00 -8.89 2.15
N VAL A 116 -4.02 -8.07 1.81
CA VAL A 116 -3.20 -8.25 0.60
C VAL A 116 -1.88 -8.96 0.86
N GLY A 117 -1.71 -9.53 2.05
CA GLY A 117 -0.44 -10.07 2.51
C GLY A 117 0.42 -9.00 3.16
N SER A 118 1.72 -9.25 3.13
CA SER A 118 2.69 -8.55 3.97
C SER A 118 4.02 -8.44 3.27
N ILE A 119 4.75 -7.38 3.62
CA ILE A 119 6.06 -7.06 3.06
C ILE A 119 7.09 -6.82 4.16
N LYS A 120 8.34 -7.07 3.80
CA LYS A 120 9.52 -6.67 4.58
C LYS A 120 10.46 -5.87 3.70
N ILE A 121 11.11 -4.89 4.30
CA ILE A 121 12.11 -4.09 3.62
C ILE A 121 13.47 -4.70 3.92
N PHE A 122 14.29 -4.86 2.90
CA PHE A 122 15.68 -5.27 3.06
C PHE A 122 16.59 -4.25 2.41
N GLN A 123 17.83 -4.20 2.88
CA GLN A 123 18.88 -3.39 2.27
C GLN A 123 20.02 -4.31 1.86
N ARG A 124 20.45 -4.21 0.60
CA ARG A 124 21.58 -4.96 0.04
C ARG A 124 22.38 -4.04 -0.87
N ASP A 125 23.70 -4.01 -0.68
CA ASP A 125 24.63 -3.19 -1.48
C ASP A 125 24.21 -1.70 -1.55
N GLY A 126 23.73 -1.18 -0.43
CA GLY A 126 23.26 0.21 -0.32
C GLY A 126 21.90 0.50 -0.98
N ARG A 127 21.23 -0.50 -1.55
CA ARG A 127 19.90 -0.38 -2.17
C ARG A 127 18.84 -1.04 -1.30
N PHE A 128 17.71 -0.35 -1.16
CA PHE A 128 16.52 -0.94 -0.56
C PHE A 128 15.79 -1.84 -1.55
N GLY A 129 15.07 -2.82 -1.03
CA GLY A 129 14.17 -3.67 -1.80
C GLY A 129 13.00 -4.16 -0.94
N ILE A 130 12.00 -4.71 -1.64
CA ILE A 130 10.78 -5.24 -1.02
C ILE A 130 10.70 -6.72 -1.31
N VAL A 131 10.41 -7.51 -0.28
CA VAL A 131 10.02 -8.91 -0.42
C VAL A 131 8.72 -9.16 0.33
N ARG A 132 8.04 -10.25 -0.04
CA ARG A 132 6.92 -10.75 0.77
C ARG A 132 7.42 -11.21 2.12
N ASP A 133 6.64 -10.97 3.17
CA ASP A 133 6.95 -11.41 4.53
C ASP A 133 5.88 -12.37 5.06
N PRO A 134 6.09 -13.69 5.03
CA PRO A 134 5.08 -14.64 5.49
C PRO A 134 4.86 -14.64 7.01
N SER A 135 5.65 -13.90 7.81
CA SER A 135 5.52 -13.92 9.27
C SER A 135 4.31 -13.13 9.80
N ILE A 136 3.73 -12.24 9.00
CA ILE A 136 2.49 -11.52 9.34
C ILE A 136 1.35 -12.16 8.57
N THR A 137 0.35 -12.66 9.29
CA THR A 137 -0.73 -13.47 8.72
C THR A 137 -2.04 -12.70 8.62
N VAL A 138 -3.03 -13.29 7.92
CA VAL A 138 -4.40 -12.77 7.90
C VAL A 138 -5.05 -12.79 9.28
N ASP A 139 -4.67 -13.73 10.15
CA ASP A 139 -5.21 -13.83 11.50
C ASP A 139 -4.68 -12.69 12.38
N ASP A 140 -3.41 -12.32 12.23
CA ASP A 140 -2.84 -11.13 12.87
C ASP A 140 -3.55 -9.86 12.41
N ALA A 141 -3.81 -9.74 11.10
CA ALA A 141 -4.58 -8.63 10.55
C ALA A 141 -6.00 -8.58 11.13
N ARG A 142 -6.68 -9.73 11.27
CA ARG A 142 -8.02 -9.81 11.87
C ARG A 142 -8.01 -9.37 13.32
N ALA A 143 -7.03 -9.81 14.09
CA ALA A 143 -6.85 -9.43 15.49
C ALA A 143 -6.59 -7.92 15.62
N TYR A 144 -5.73 -7.37 14.74
CA TYR A 144 -5.43 -5.94 14.69
C TYR A 144 -6.68 -5.10 14.37
N LEU A 145 -7.40 -5.43 13.29
CA LEU A 145 -8.61 -4.70 12.90
C LEU A 145 -9.71 -4.78 13.95
N SER A 146 -9.90 -5.93 14.59
CA SER A 146 -10.92 -6.08 15.64
C SER A 146 -10.66 -5.17 16.84
N ARG A 147 -9.39 -4.84 17.12
CA ARG A 147 -8.99 -3.95 18.21
C ARG A 147 -8.98 -2.47 17.80
N GLU A 148 -8.32 -2.15 16.69
CA GLU A 148 -8.06 -0.76 16.29
C GLU A 148 -9.13 -0.19 15.34
N TYR A 149 -9.89 -1.04 14.64
CA TYR A 149 -10.89 -0.65 13.65
C TYR A 149 -12.23 -1.38 13.88
N PRO A 150 -12.84 -1.28 15.09
CA PRO A 150 -14.01 -2.08 15.45
C PRO A 150 -15.26 -1.81 14.60
N ASN A 151 -15.27 -0.71 13.84
CA ASN A 151 -16.34 -0.31 12.94
C ASN A 151 -16.25 -0.92 11.54
N LEU A 152 -15.13 -1.57 11.19
CA LEU A 152 -14.98 -2.24 9.90
C LEU A 152 -15.60 -3.65 9.93
N PRO A 153 -16.01 -4.19 8.76
CA PRO A 153 -16.43 -5.58 8.65
C PRO A 153 -15.40 -6.55 9.22
N LYS A 154 -15.86 -7.56 9.96
CA LYS A 154 -15.00 -8.61 10.55
C LYS A 154 -14.57 -9.67 9.54
N ASP A 155 -15.33 -9.81 8.47
CA ASP A 155 -15.00 -10.69 7.35
C ASP A 155 -13.89 -10.03 6.53
N ILE A 156 -12.76 -10.72 6.44
CA ILE A 156 -11.58 -10.28 5.71
C ILE A 156 -11.34 -11.23 4.55
N ASN A 157 -11.40 -10.69 3.33
CA ASN A 157 -11.00 -11.39 2.13
C ASN A 157 -9.48 -11.42 2.01
N VAL A 158 -8.96 -12.43 1.33
CA VAL A 158 -7.52 -12.55 1.05
C VAL A 158 -7.29 -12.50 -0.45
N ASP A 159 -6.53 -11.51 -0.90
CA ASP A 159 -6.03 -11.43 -2.29
C ASP A 159 -4.57 -10.99 -2.22
N TYR A 160 -3.67 -11.98 -2.16
CA TYR A 160 -2.26 -11.74 -1.93
C TYR A 160 -1.64 -10.91 -3.05
N LEU A 161 -0.89 -9.89 -2.64
CA LEU A 161 -0.13 -9.02 -3.54
C LEU A 161 0.78 -9.84 -4.45
N LYS A 162 0.97 -9.36 -5.69
CA LYS A 162 1.88 -9.95 -6.68
C LYS A 162 3.14 -9.09 -6.75
N MET A 163 4.28 -9.72 -6.96
CA MET A 163 5.51 -9.00 -7.29
C MET A 163 5.60 -8.92 -8.81
N MET A 164 5.53 -7.72 -9.37
CA MET A 164 5.53 -7.49 -10.83
C MET A 164 6.66 -6.53 -11.23
N PRO A 165 7.41 -6.80 -12.30
CA PRO A 165 8.39 -5.85 -12.81
C PRO A 165 7.73 -4.54 -13.25
N ALA A 166 8.26 -3.39 -12.82
CA ALA A 166 7.78 -2.10 -13.29
C ALA A 166 8.21 -1.81 -14.74
N LYS A 167 7.32 -1.27 -15.57
CA LYS A 167 7.66 -0.75 -16.90
C LYS A 167 8.49 0.54 -16.85
N GLY A 168 8.33 1.33 -15.79
CA GLY A 168 8.96 2.62 -15.57
C GLY A 168 8.84 3.07 -14.12
N GLY A 169 9.27 4.29 -13.83
CA GLY A 169 9.10 4.87 -12.50
C GLY A 169 7.71 5.44 -12.27
N CYS A 170 7.32 5.45 -10.99
CA CYS A 170 6.45 6.46 -10.41
C CYS A 170 7.36 7.48 -9.70
#